data_AF-A0A9E5WHX9-F1
#
_entry.id   AF-A0A9E5WHX9-F1
#
_cell.length_a   1.000
_cell.length_b   1.000
_cell.length_c   1.000
_cell.angle_alpha   90.00
_cell.angle_beta   90.00
_cell.angle_gamma   90.00
#
_symmetry.space_group_name_H-M   'P 1'
#
loop_
_entity.id
_entity.type
_entity.pdbx_description
1 polymer ?
#
loop_
_entity_poly.entity_id
_entity_poly.type
_entity_poly.pdbx_seq_one_letter_code
_entity_poly.pdbx_strand_id
1 'polypeptide(L)'
;MPLEMNREVFITCAVTGSGATQDRSPHVPRSPKQIADSAIAAAKAGAAVVHCHVRDPETGAPSRRLDYYREVTDRIRNADTDVILNLTAGMGGD
;
A
#
# COMPACT_ATOMS: atom_id res chain seq x y z
N MET A 1 -22.60 -0.76 -22.84
CA MET A 1 -23.08 -1.80 -21.92
C MET A 1 -23.41 -1.13 -20.61
N PRO A 2 -24.58 -1.38 -19.99
CA PRO A 2 -24.83 -0.93 -18.63
C PRO A 2 -23.76 -1.54 -17.71
N LEU A 3 -23.36 -0.81 -16.66
CA LEU A 3 -22.52 -1.39 -15.62
C LEU A 3 -23.38 -2.41 -14.85
N GLU A 4 -23.18 -3.70 -15.12
CA GLU A 4 -23.78 -4.76 -14.30
C GLU A 4 -22.99 -4.93 -13.00
N MET A 5 -23.70 -5.19 -11.90
CA MET A 5 -23.08 -5.32 -10.59
C MET A 5 -22.29 -6.63 -10.49
N ASN A 6 -20.97 -6.52 -10.30
CA ASN A 6 -20.12 -7.67 -10.03
C ASN A 6 -20.31 -8.15 -8.58
N ARG A 7 -20.64 -9.44 -8.40
CA ARG A 7 -20.80 -10.09 -7.09
C ARG A 7 -19.51 -10.77 -6.62
N GLU A 8 -18.57 -11.02 -7.52
CA GLU A 8 -17.22 -11.52 -7.24
C GLU A 8 -16.25 -10.33 -7.18
N VAL A 9 -16.31 -9.62 -6.04
CA VAL A 9 -15.60 -8.36 -5.88
C VAL A 9 -14.13 -8.57 -5.56
N PHE A 10 -13.26 -7.75 -6.16
CA PHE A 10 -11.91 -7.57 -5.67
C PHE A 10 -11.88 -6.51 -4.60
N ILE A 11 -11.25 -6.83 -3.47
CA ILE A 11 -10.95 -5.86 -2.41
C ILE A 11 -9.54 -5.34 -2.65
N THR A 12 -9.43 -4.02 -2.83
CA THR A 12 -8.13 -3.31 -2.85
C THR A 12 -7.91 -2.62 -1.51
N CYS A 13 -6.78 -2.88 -0.86
CA CYS A 13 -6.38 -2.18 0.36
C CYS A 13 -5.33 -1.10 0.04
N ALA A 14 -5.68 0.18 0.27
CA ALA A 14 -4.71 1.28 0.20
C ALA A 14 -4.05 1.48 1.57
N VAL A 15 -2.82 0.99 1.71
CA VAL A 15 -2.23 0.73 3.04
C VAL A 15 -1.68 1.95 3.77
N THR A 16 -1.40 3.06 3.06
CA THR A 16 -0.83 4.28 3.67
C THR A 16 -1.25 5.58 2.97
N GLY A 17 -1.25 5.59 1.64
CA GLY A 17 -1.49 6.81 0.86
C GLY A 17 -0.42 7.89 1.07
N SER A 18 -0.70 9.11 0.62
CA SER A 18 0.18 10.27 0.72
C SER A 18 -0.44 11.47 1.45
N GLY A 19 -1.72 11.39 1.81
CA GLY A 19 -2.39 12.47 2.54
C GLY A 19 -1.70 12.80 3.87
N ALA A 20 -1.98 13.99 4.40
CA ALA A 20 -1.56 14.49 5.72
C ALA A 20 -2.31 13.80 6.88
N THR A 21 -2.45 12.47 6.79
CA THR A 21 -3.12 11.61 7.77
C THR A 21 -2.14 10.81 8.61
N GLN A 22 -0.85 10.81 8.24
CA GLN A 22 0.17 9.99 8.87
C GLN A 22 0.29 10.27 10.38
N ASP A 23 0.28 11.54 10.81
CA ASP A 23 0.36 11.85 12.26
C ASP A 23 -1.00 11.77 12.98
N ARG A 24 -2.08 11.39 12.29
CA ARG A 24 -3.41 11.27 12.90
C ARG A 24 -3.64 9.92 13.59
N SER A 25 -2.77 8.93 13.36
CA SER A 25 -2.83 7.62 14.02
C SER A 25 -1.45 6.94 14.04
N PRO A 26 -1.05 6.29 15.15
CA PRO A 26 0.21 5.55 15.21
C PRO A 26 0.22 4.29 14.35
N HIS A 27 -0.93 3.89 13.80
CA HIS A 27 -1.08 2.70 12.97
C HIS A 27 -0.84 2.95 11.48
N VAL A 28 -0.68 4.21 11.05
CA VAL A 28 -0.41 4.49 9.63
C VAL A 28 1.05 4.14 9.33
N PRO A 29 1.35 3.19 8.42
CA PRO A 29 2.72 2.72 8.21
C PRO A 29 3.58 3.76 7.47
N ARG A 30 4.84 3.94 7.92
CA ARG A 30 5.82 4.92 7.37
C ARG A 30 6.96 4.25 6.63
N SER A 31 7.69 3.40 7.35
CA SER A 31 8.86 2.72 6.79
C SER A 31 8.46 1.70 5.73
N PRO A 32 9.34 1.39 4.76
CA PRO A 32 9.11 0.32 3.80
C PRO A 32 8.72 -1.01 4.46
N LYS A 33 9.37 -1.35 5.59
CA LYS A 33 9.01 -2.54 6.36
C LYS A 33 7.57 -2.49 6.86
N GLN A 34 7.16 -1.41 7.53
CA GLN A 34 5.78 -1.29 8.04
C GLN A 34 4.75 -1.33 6.91
N ILE A 35 5.04 -0.68 5.79
CA ILE A 35 4.14 -0.66 4.62
C ILE A 35 3.98 -2.07 4.05
N ALA A 36 5.08 -2.80 3.90
CA ALA A 36 5.04 -4.20 3.46
C ALA A 36 4.31 -5.11 4.46
N ASP A 37 4.59 -4.97 5.77
CA ASP A 37 3.90 -5.74 6.81
C ASP A 37 2.38 -5.51 6.78
N SER A 38 1.94 -4.25 6.62
CA SER A 38 0.51 -3.90 6.47
C SER A 38 -0.09 -4.46 5.19
N ALA A 39 0.64 -4.44 4.07
CA ALA A 39 0.18 -5.02 2.80
C ALA A 39 0.00 -6.54 2.91
N ILE A 40 0.96 -7.24 3.50
CA ILE A 40 0.88 -8.68 3.73
C ILE A 40 -0.27 -9.02 4.69
N ALA A 41 -0.45 -8.25 5.75
CA ALA A 41 -1.56 -8.44 6.68
C ALA A 41 -2.93 -8.23 5.98
N ALA A 42 -3.05 -7.22 5.12
CA ALA A 42 -4.25 -6.99 4.33
C ALA A 42 -4.53 -8.14 3.35
N ALA A 43 -3.50 -8.65 2.68
CA ALA A 43 -3.62 -9.81 1.80
C ALA A 43 -4.12 -11.05 2.56
N LYS A 44 -3.51 -11.36 3.72
CA LYS A 44 -3.96 -12.47 4.58
C LYS A 44 -5.39 -12.31 5.10
N ALA A 45 -5.86 -11.07 5.22
CA ALA A 45 -7.25 -10.77 5.60
C ALA A 45 -8.25 -10.85 4.42
N GLY A 46 -7.77 -11.08 3.19
CA GLY A 46 -8.61 -11.26 1.99
C GLY A 46 -8.53 -10.14 0.96
N ALA A 47 -7.59 -9.19 1.07
CA ALA A 47 -7.35 -8.23 0.00
C ALA A 47 -6.75 -8.93 -1.23
N ALA A 48 -7.38 -8.76 -2.39
CA ALA A 48 -6.87 -9.26 -3.66
C ALA A 48 -5.76 -8.36 -4.22
N VAL A 49 -5.81 -7.07 -3.88
CA VAL A 49 -4.87 -6.05 -4.35
C VAL A 49 -4.42 -5.18 -3.19
N VAL A 50 -3.15 -4.80 -3.17
CA VAL A 50 -2.61 -3.79 -2.25
C VAL A 50 -2.10 -2.60 -3.06
N HIS A 51 -2.64 -1.41 -2.74
CA HIS A 51 -2.20 -0.14 -3.32
C HIS A 51 -1.18 0.52 -2.41
N CYS A 52 0.04 0.71 -2.91
CA CYS A 52 1.17 1.16 -2.12
C CYS A 52 1.70 2.52 -2.57
N HIS A 53 1.89 3.39 -1.58
CA HIS A 53 2.77 4.57 -1.63
C HIS A 53 3.97 4.30 -0.74
N VAL A 54 5.05 5.06 -0.90
CA VAL A 54 6.16 5.10 0.08
C VAL A 54 6.24 6.47 0.73
N ARG A 55 6.78 6.47 1.94
CA ARG A 55 6.98 7.67 2.75
C ARG A 55 8.42 7.73 3.22
N ASP A 56 8.85 8.92 3.61
CA ASP A 56 10.06 9.08 4.37
C ASP A 56 9.90 8.42 5.76
N PRO A 57 10.76 7.46 6.14
CA PRO A 57 10.59 6.70 7.38
C PRO A 57 10.69 7.55 8.66
N GLU A 58 11.44 8.65 8.62
CA GLU A 58 11.69 9.49 9.79
C GLU A 58 10.57 10.52 9.97
N THR A 59 10.23 11.22 8.88
CA THR A 59 9.30 12.35 8.89
C THR A 59 7.86 11.94 8.55
N GLY A 60 7.65 10.80 7.90
CA GLY A 60 6.33 10.38 7.40
C GLY A 60 5.85 11.13 6.15
N ALA A 61 6.65 12.06 5.62
CA ALA A 61 6.33 12.81 4.40
C ALA A 61 6.18 11.87 3.18
N PRO A 62 5.33 12.18 2.20
CA PRO A 62 5.23 11.41 0.97
C PRO A 62 6.57 11.33 0.23
N SER A 63 6.88 10.18 -0.38
CA SER A 63 8.15 9.99 -1.07
C SER A 63 7.97 9.26 -2.42
N ARG A 64 8.93 9.50 -3.32
CA ARG A 64 9.06 8.82 -4.63
C ARG A 64 10.35 8.01 -4.74
N ARG A 65 11.05 7.83 -3.62
CA ARG A 65 12.36 7.17 -3.59
C ARG A 65 12.26 5.73 -4.10
N LEU A 66 13.01 5.43 -5.15
CA LEU A 66 12.97 4.13 -5.83
C LEU A 66 13.47 3.00 -4.92
N ASP A 67 14.43 3.29 -4.05
CA ASP A 67 14.93 2.33 -3.07
C ASP A 67 13.86 1.92 -2.05
N TYR A 68 13.00 2.85 -1.62
CA TYR A 68 11.88 2.51 -0.74
C TYR A 68 10.83 1.65 -1.46
N TYR A 69 10.51 1.96 -2.72
CA TYR A 69 9.60 1.12 -3.51
C TYR A 69 10.16 -0.27 -3.76
N ARG A 70 11.47 -0.37 -4.06
CA ARG A 70 12.16 -1.65 -4.23
C ARG A 70 12.06 -2.47 -2.94
N GLU A 71 12.37 -1.87 -1.79
CA GLU A 71 12.30 -2.58 -0.51
C GLU A 71 10.87 -3.06 -0.19
N VAL A 72 9.84 -2.22 -0.36
CA VAL A 72 8.44 -2.65 -0.19
C VAL A 72 8.11 -3.82 -1.10
N THR A 73 8.46 -3.71 -2.38
CA THR A 73 8.18 -4.74 -3.40
C THR A 73 8.86 -6.06 -3.08
N ASP A 74 10.15 -6.02 -2.73
CA ASP A 74 10.93 -7.22 -2.40
C ASP A 74 10.38 -7.89 -1.15
N ARG A 75 10.03 -7.12 -0.11
CA ARG A 75 9.43 -7.67 1.12
C ARG A 75 8.09 -8.35 0.87
N ILE A 76 7.21 -7.72 0.08
CA ILE A 76 5.89 -8.30 -0.26
C ILE A 76 6.07 -9.57 -1.10
N ARG A 77 6.92 -9.55 -2.13
CA ARG A 77 7.14 -10.72 -3.01
C ARG A 77 7.85 -11.88 -2.33
N ASN A 78 8.67 -11.62 -1.31
CA ASN A 78 9.32 -12.64 -0.51
C ASN A 78 8.41 -13.22 0.59
N ALA A 79 7.19 -12.69 0.76
CA ALA A 79 6.22 -13.23 1.70
C ALA A 79 5.54 -14.49 1.11
N ASP A 80 5.20 -15.43 1.98
CA ASP A 80 4.39 -16.60 1.63
C ASP A 80 2.90 -16.23 1.56
N THR A 81 2.56 -15.22 0.75
CA THR A 81 1.20 -14.71 0.57
C THR A 81 1.10 -14.03 -0.79
N ASP A 82 0.23 -14.53 -1.67
CA ASP A 82 0.01 -13.95 -2.98
C ASP A 82 -0.94 -12.75 -2.92
N VAL A 83 -0.58 -11.66 -3.63
CA VAL A 83 -1.38 -10.44 -3.73
C VAL A 83 -0.94 -9.61 -4.92
N ILE A 84 -1.90 -9.00 -5.62
CA ILE A 84 -1.58 -8.05 -6.70
C ILE A 84 -1.00 -6.78 -6.08
N LEU A 85 0.24 -6.46 -6.45
CA LEU A 85 0.91 -5.22 -6.04
C LEU A 85 0.62 -4.09 -7.03
N ASN A 86 -0.15 -3.09 -6.59
CA ASN A 86 -0.42 -1.87 -7.31
C ASN A 86 0.44 -0.73 -6.72
N LEU A 87 1.51 -0.34 -7.44
CA LEU A 87 2.35 0.78 -7.04
C LEU A 87 1.77 2.08 -7.61
N THR A 88 1.61 3.09 -6.75
CA THR A 88 1.13 4.39 -7.22
C THR A 88 2.06 5.02 -8.25
N ALA A 89 1.46 5.64 -9.27
CA ALA A 89 2.12 6.62 -10.13
C ALA A 89 1.68 8.07 -9.83
N GLY A 90 0.73 8.26 -8.91
CA GLY A 90 0.23 9.57 -8.49
C GLY A 90 0.73 9.96 -7.09
N MET A 91 0.75 11.27 -6.80
CA MET A 91 1.23 11.77 -5.50
C MET A 91 0.16 11.95 -4.44
N GLY A 92 -1.12 11.85 -4.81
CA GLY A 92 -2.27 12.11 -3.93
C GLY A 92 -2.22 13.51 -3.32
N GLY A 93 -2.90 14.48 -3.96
CA GLY A 93 -2.99 15.87 -3.52
C GLY A 93 -1.94 16.76 -4.17
N ASP A 94 -2.12 17.00 -5.47
CA ASP A 94 -1.78 18.30 -6.08
C ASP A 94 -3.04 19.17 -6.04
#